data_AF-A0A9J6BW55-F1
#
_entry.id   AF-A0A9J6BW55-F1
#
_cell.length_a   1.000
_cell.length_b   1.000
_cell.length_c   1.000
_cell.angle_alpha   90.00
_cell.angle_beta   90.00
_cell.angle_gamma   90.00
#
_symmetry.space_group_name_H-M   'P 1'
#
loop_
_entity.id
_entity.type
_entity.pdbx_description
1 polymer ?
#
loop_
_entity_poly.entity_id
_entity_poly.type
_entity_poly.pdbx_seq_one_letter_code
_entity_poly.pdbx_strand_id
1 'polypeptide(L)'
;MESSEINLISAEVDDDKLKDVLESFMQKFGESFNLIKLTTTGQWTLLWNNLFDILLKTPTKLQLQCLQTIRILSRDKTYLNETINEEQFDCLLELASIGAQNASLSSQHSPEVQTEALKILCNLVFQSPKSQEFCLKNSAVEGILKRLRTCKEQYVDYNIKYFDMKLLFLITALTPNVRIKVRDFDGLVYLVETLDLMMKNTTSKEFEQQDINLINEILKVLFNITVTGPTSVESEEDEDQHLQRLAIVLHDLLQFDAKQKENKEEYHSNIVNLLTNIPVSCYSELVPSSTEETPKHEIFENIDMHAIVILLKFLELRLNKIFGATASKDYEQLPPILTVIIKSVRCTSTIRRFVRSKVLPPMSCNFKKRPEEGTTLRNHLCKLLTYPSTQISDLVAELLFVLCKENVGRMIKYTGYGNAAGLFAKKGLLGGRTSENQQQYSSDSEDSDTEEYKELLHGINPVIGCYEPPKKNPFEGMSEEQKEYEAEKLANLIDQLDKQGIIKPCKINEEGKPIPVNHVLELQSEIPEQQRDFKKKT
;
A
#
# COMPACT_ATOMS: atom_id res chain seq x y z
N MET A 1 -15.59 27.20 32.58
CA MET A 1 -15.88 28.63 32.42
C MET A 1 -17.18 28.89 33.13
N GLU A 2 -17.23 29.91 33.97
CA GLU A 2 -18.53 30.41 34.44
C GLU A 2 -19.17 31.22 33.30
N SER A 3 -20.51 31.26 33.23
CA SER A 3 -21.23 32.02 32.20
C SER A 3 -20.84 33.51 32.14
N SER A 4 -20.31 34.04 33.25
CA SER A 4 -19.73 35.37 33.38
C SER A 4 -18.48 35.59 32.51
N GLU A 5 -17.58 34.61 32.44
CA GLU A 5 -16.33 34.66 31.64
C GLU A 5 -16.59 34.65 30.13
N ILE A 6 -17.67 33.99 29.68
CA ILE A 6 -18.05 33.91 28.26
C ILE A 6 -18.78 35.18 27.80
N ASN A 7 -19.60 35.76 28.68
CA ASN A 7 -20.24 37.05 28.42
C ASN A 7 -19.21 38.19 28.33
N LEU A 8 -18.07 38.08 29.02
CA LEU A 8 -16.95 39.02 28.88
C LEU A 8 -16.31 38.99 27.48
N ILE A 9 -16.43 37.90 26.72
CA ILE A 9 -15.95 37.80 25.32
C ILE A 9 -16.95 38.46 24.35
N SER A 10 -18.21 38.63 24.76
CA SER A 10 -19.27 39.27 23.94
C SER A 10 -19.37 40.79 24.12
N ALA A 11 -18.85 41.32 25.23
CA ALA A 11 -18.82 42.76 25.49
C ALA A 11 -17.53 43.34 24.91
N GLU A 12 -17.55 44.57 24.41
CA GLU A 12 -16.36 45.34 24.03
C GLU A 12 -15.48 45.57 25.28
N VAL A 13 -14.69 44.56 25.64
CA VAL A 13 -13.84 44.53 26.82
C VAL A 13 -12.41 44.92 26.43
N ASP A 14 -11.73 45.57 27.37
CA ASP A 14 -10.29 45.84 27.38
C ASP A 14 -9.46 44.62 26.90
N ASP A 15 -8.57 44.83 25.92
CA ASP A 15 -7.78 43.79 25.26
C ASP A 15 -6.98 42.93 26.27
N ASP A 16 -6.48 43.54 27.35
CA ASP A 16 -5.70 42.82 28.37
C ASP A 16 -6.56 41.84 29.17
N LYS A 17 -7.80 42.20 29.51
CA LYS A 17 -8.73 41.29 30.21
C LYS A 17 -9.20 40.17 29.30
N LEU A 18 -9.44 40.47 28.02
CA LEU A 18 -9.79 39.46 27.04
C LEU A 18 -8.66 38.44 26.90
N LYS A 19 -7.41 38.90 26.85
CA LYS A 19 -6.23 38.04 26.84
C LYS A 19 -6.18 37.09 28.04
N ASP A 20 -6.34 37.61 29.26
CA ASP A 20 -6.32 36.79 30.48
C ASP A 20 -7.39 35.70 30.48
N VAL A 21 -8.59 36.03 29.99
CA VAL A 21 -9.71 35.07 29.86
C VAL A 21 -9.37 33.97 28.86
N LEU A 22 -8.82 34.33 27.68
CA LEU A 22 -8.42 33.36 26.67
C LEU A 22 -7.27 32.47 27.16
N GLU A 23 -6.28 33.02 27.87
CA GLU A 23 -5.18 32.25 28.45
C GLU A 23 -5.67 31.27 29.53
N SER A 24 -6.57 31.71 30.41
CA SER A 24 -7.24 30.85 31.40
C SER A 24 -8.03 29.72 30.72
N PHE A 25 -8.71 30.02 29.61
CA PHE A 25 -9.40 29.00 28.82
C PHE A 25 -8.43 27.97 28.23
N MET A 26 -7.36 28.43 27.60
CA MET A 26 -6.36 27.57 26.97
C MET A 26 -5.66 26.67 28.01
N GLN A 27 -5.39 27.16 29.21
CA GLN A 27 -4.85 26.32 30.30
C GLN A 27 -5.85 25.24 30.74
N LYS A 28 -7.14 25.56 30.81
CA LYS A 28 -8.19 24.62 31.24
C LYS A 28 -8.52 23.56 30.20
N PHE A 29 -8.52 23.92 28.92
CA PHE A 29 -9.03 23.07 27.83
C PHE A 29 -7.98 22.71 26.76
N GLY A 30 -6.73 23.11 26.91
CA GLY A 30 -5.68 22.95 25.90
C GLY A 30 -5.44 21.51 25.42
N GLU A 31 -5.61 20.53 26.31
CA GLU A 31 -5.48 19.09 25.99
C GLU A 31 -6.84 18.39 25.82
N SER A 32 -7.95 19.12 25.94
CA SER A 32 -9.29 18.55 25.79
C SER A 32 -9.62 18.29 24.32
N PHE A 33 -10.22 17.13 24.06
CA PHE A 33 -10.73 16.74 22.74
C PHE A 33 -12.27 16.77 22.66
N ASN A 34 -12.95 16.65 23.79
CA ASN A 34 -14.42 16.73 23.87
C ASN A 34 -14.80 17.84 24.85
N LEU A 35 -15.64 18.78 24.42
CA LEU A 35 -16.03 19.96 25.18
C LEU A 35 -17.47 19.84 25.68
N ILE A 36 -17.83 18.66 26.21
CA ILE A 36 -19.19 18.29 26.65
C ILE A 36 -19.82 19.36 27.56
N LYS A 37 -19.02 19.96 28.45
CA LYS A 37 -19.47 21.01 29.36
C LYS A 37 -19.94 22.28 28.62
N LEU A 38 -19.28 22.64 27.53
CA LEU A 38 -19.61 23.83 26.72
C LEU A 38 -20.72 23.54 25.71
N THR A 39 -20.76 22.32 25.17
CA THR A 39 -21.78 21.91 24.21
C THR A 39 -23.14 21.75 24.90
N THR A 40 -23.19 21.08 26.06
CA THR A 40 -24.45 20.88 26.81
C THR A 40 -25.08 22.19 27.30
N THR A 41 -24.26 23.23 27.51
CA THR A 41 -24.71 24.54 28.01
C THR A 41 -25.01 25.55 26.90
N GLY A 42 -24.82 25.19 25.62
CA GLY A 42 -24.97 26.10 24.48
C GLY A 42 -23.90 27.20 24.42
N GLN A 43 -22.92 27.17 25.32
CA GLN A 43 -21.84 28.16 25.41
C GLN A 43 -20.83 28.05 24.27
N TRP A 44 -20.72 26.85 23.66
CA TRP A 44 -19.81 26.60 22.55
C TRP A 44 -20.11 27.50 21.34
N THR A 45 -21.38 27.59 20.91
CA THR A 45 -21.77 28.36 19.71
C THR A 45 -21.64 29.86 19.92
N LEU A 46 -21.99 30.34 21.11
CA LEU A 46 -21.78 31.74 21.51
C LEU A 46 -20.30 32.12 21.46
N LEU A 47 -19.45 31.30 22.07
CA LEU A 47 -18.01 31.53 22.11
C LEU A 47 -17.41 31.51 20.69
N TRP A 48 -17.82 30.54 19.86
CA TRP A 48 -17.38 30.45 18.47
C TRP A 48 -17.67 31.73 17.69
N ASN A 49 -18.94 32.16 17.68
CA ASN A 49 -19.36 33.33 16.91
C ASN A 49 -18.70 34.62 17.40
N ASN A 50 -18.59 34.81 18.73
CA ASN A 50 -17.93 35.99 19.29
C ASN A 50 -16.45 36.06 18.91
N LEU A 51 -15.73 34.93 18.90
CA LEU A 51 -14.32 34.89 18.52
C LEU A 51 -14.12 35.23 17.03
N PHE A 52 -15.01 34.75 16.15
CA PHE A 52 -14.98 35.12 14.73
C PHE A 52 -15.36 36.58 14.50
N ASP A 53 -16.33 37.12 15.24
CA ASP A 53 -16.66 38.55 15.19
C ASP A 53 -15.46 39.42 15.59
N ILE A 54 -14.70 39.02 16.61
CA ILE A 54 -13.47 39.72 17.03
C ILE A 54 -12.41 39.66 15.93
N LEU A 55 -12.22 38.49 15.30
CA LEU A 55 -11.27 38.30 14.20
C LEU A 55 -11.62 39.12 12.96
N LEU A 56 -12.92 39.22 12.62
CA LEU A 56 -13.40 39.97 11.44
C LEU A 56 -13.36 41.49 11.65
N LYS A 57 -13.55 41.97 12.88
CA LYS A 57 -13.66 43.40 13.18
C LYS A 57 -12.31 44.11 13.39
N THR A 58 -11.22 43.40 13.74
CA THR A 58 -9.98 44.08 14.14
C THR A 58 -8.70 43.29 13.83
N PRO A 59 -7.66 43.92 13.25
CA PRO A 59 -6.29 43.38 13.26
C PRO A 59 -5.67 43.58 14.64
N THR A 60 -6.12 42.80 15.63
CA THR A 60 -5.72 42.95 17.04
C THR A 60 -4.43 42.20 17.37
N LYS A 61 -3.71 42.69 18.39
CA LYS A 61 -2.62 41.97 19.07
C LYS A 61 -3.04 40.59 19.62
N LEU A 62 -4.34 40.31 19.68
CA LEU A 62 -4.95 39.10 20.24
C LEU A 62 -5.31 38.03 19.20
N GLN A 63 -5.01 38.29 17.92
CA GLN A 63 -5.33 37.39 16.82
C GLN A 63 -4.86 35.95 17.07
N LEU A 64 -3.64 35.78 17.59
CA LEU A 64 -3.08 34.47 17.88
C LEU A 64 -3.85 33.75 18.99
N GLN A 65 -4.19 34.43 20.09
CA GLN A 65 -4.93 33.86 21.21
C GLN A 65 -6.36 33.46 20.80
N CYS A 66 -7.00 34.28 19.96
CA CYS A 66 -8.30 33.96 19.38
C CYS A 66 -8.22 32.67 18.54
N LEU A 67 -7.23 32.57 17.64
CA LEU A 67 -7.04 31.38 16.81
C LEU A 67 -6.72 30.13 17.63
N GLN A 68 -5.86 30.23 18.64
CA GLN A 68 -5.55 29.10 19.54
C GLN A 68 -6.81 28.60 20.27
N THR A 69 -7.68 29.52 20.70
CA THR A 69 -8.96 29.20 21.33
C THR A 69 -9.91 28.54 20.34
N ILE A 70 -10.07 29.10 19.13
CA ILE A 70 -10.87 28.51 18.04
C ILE A 70 -10.35 27.12 17.68
N ARG A 71 -9.04 26.90 17.65
CA ARG A 71 -8.43 25.58 17.40
C ARG A 71 -8.84 24.53 18.44
N ILE A 72 -8.98 24.92 19.70
CA ILE A 72 -9.46 24.01 20.75
C ILE A 72 -10.94 23.71 20.52
N LEU A 73 -11.74 24.73 20.19
CA LEU A 73 -13.17 24.55 19.90
C LEU A 73 -13.42 23.67 18.68
N SER A 74 -12.60 23.81 17.64
CA SER A 74 -12.71 23.05 16.38
C SER A 74 -12.34 21.57 16.49
N ARG A 75 -11.90 21.10 17.66
CA ARG A 75 -11.70 19.67 17.93
C ARG A 75 -13.02 18.94 18.23
N ASP A 76 -14.07 19.65 18.62
CA ASP A 76 -15.37 19.07 18.95
C ASP A 76 -16.31 19.18 17.74
N LYS A 77 -16.72 18.03 17.21
CA LYS A 77 -17.57 17.92 16.01
C LYS A 77 -19.05 18.25 16.26
N THR A 78 -19.49 18.37 17.52
CA THR A 78 -20.91 18.34 17.90
C THR A 78 -21.75 19.45 17.24
N TYR A 79 -21.30 20.71 17.27
CA TYR A 79 -22.00 21.86 16.66
C TYR A 79 -21.26 22.47 15.49
N LEU A 80 -20.10 21.91 15.13
CA LEU A 80 -19.20 22.50 14.15
C LEU A 80 -19.86 22.65 12.79
N ASN A 81 -20.54 21.60 12.31
CA ASN A 81 -21.16 21.57 10.98
C ASN A 81 -22.34 22.54 10.84
N GLU A 82 -23.05 22.81 11.94
CA GLU A 82 -24.21 23.71 11.97
C GLU A 82 -23.76 25.18 12.07
N THR A 83 -22.66 25.44 12.77
CA THR A 83 -22.22 26.80 13.12
C THR A 83 -21.29 27.41 12.07
N ILE A 84 -20.38 26.64 11.46
CA ILE A 84 -19.44 27.17 10.47
C ILE A 84 -20.18 27.69 9.23
N ASN A 85 -19.78 28.87 8.76
CA ASN A 85 -20.26 29.48 7.53
C ASN A 85 -19.10 29.78 6.55
N GLU A 86 -19.43 30.17 5.32
CA GLU A 86 -18.46 30.39 4.25
C GLU A 86 -17.55 31.60 4.56
N GLU A 87 -18.10 32.69 5.11
CA GLU A 87 -17.33 33.89 5.49
C GLU A 87 -16.26 33.61 6.57
N GLN A 88 -16.62 32.82 7.59
CA GLN A 88 -15.68 32.39 8.64
C GLN A 88 -14.59 31.49 8.07
N PHE A 89 -14.94 30.62 7.12
CA PHE A 89 -13.98 29.74 6.47
C PHE A 89 -13.01 30.53 5.59
N ASP A 90 -13.52 31.47 4.78
CA ASP A 90 -12.70 32.33 3.92
C ASP A 90 -11.80 33.26 4.71
N CYS A 91 -12.28 33.79 5.85
CA CYS A 91 -11.45 34.53 6.80
C CYS A 91 -10.23 33.70 7.23
N LEU A 92 -10.41 32.42 7.58
CA LEU A 92 -9.28 31.55 7.92
C LEU A 92 -8.34 31.30 6.75
N LEU A 93 -8.84 31.23 5.51
CA LEU A 93 -8.00 31.10 4.30
C LEU A 93 -7.15 32.36 4.07
N GLU A 94 -7.71 33.55 4.32
CA GLU A 94 -6.99 34.82 4.25
C GLU A 94 -5.90 34.90 5.32
N LEU A 95 -6.22 34.54 6.57
CA LEU A 95 -5.25 34.49 7.67
C LEU A 95 -4.14 33.46 7.44
N ALA A 96 -4.47 32.34 6.81
CA ALA A 96 -3.51 31.34 6.37
C ALA A 96 -2.75 31.75 5.10
N SER A 97 -3.07 32.90 4.47
CA SER A 97 -2.47 33.39 3.22
C SER A 97 -2.60 32.41 2.04
N ILE A 98 -3.74 31.68 1.97
CA ILE A 98 -4.10 30.76 0.87
C ILE A 98 -5.46 31.10 0.23
N GLY A 99 -6.07 32.24 0.59
CA GLY A 99 -7.33 32.73 0.01
C GLY A 99 -7.19 33.43 -1.35
N ALA A 100 -8.32 33.82 -1.94
CA ALA A 100 -8.40 34.39 -3.30
C ALA A 100 -7.68 35.76 -3.45
N GLN A 101 -7.55 36.56 -2.38
CA GLN A 101 -6.96 37.90 -2.43
C GLN A 101 -5.42 37.94 -2.43
N ASN A 102 -4.78 36.80 -2.72
CA ASN A 102 -3.34 36.53 -2.60
C ASN A 102 -2.41 37.24 -3.62
N ALA A 103 -2.82 38.35 -4.24
CA ALA A 103 -1.95 39.09 -5.15
C ALA A 103 -1.16 40.24 -4.48
N SER A 104 -1.62 40.78 -3.34
CA SER A 104 -1.01 41.98 -2.74
C SER A 104 -0.75 41.94 -1.23
N LEU A 105 -1.12 40.86 -0.52
CA LEU A 105 -1.17 40.84 0.96
C LEU A 105 -0.35 39.72 1.64
N SER A 106 0.41 38.92 0.89
CA SER A 106 1.18 37.76 1.39
C SER A 106 2.28 38.08 2.41
N SER A 107 2.39 39.34 2.85
CA SER A 107 3.39 39.85 3.79
C SER A 107 2.80 40.43 5.09
N GLN A 108 1.51 40.26 5.39
CA GLN A 108 0.89 40.93 6.55
C GLN A 108 0.79 40.08 7.83
N HIS A 109 0.66 38.75 7.73
CA HIS A 109 0.46 37.90 8.91
C HIS A 109 1.72 37.17 9.34
N SER A 110 1.97 37.10 10.66
CA SER A 110 3.12 36.39 11.21
C SER A 110 3.02 34.88 10.95
N PRO A 111 4.14 34.15 10.87
CA PRO A 111 4.13 32.71 10.60
C PRO A 111 3.36 31.89 11.65
N GLU A 112 3.28 32.37 12.89
CA GLU A 112 2.49 31.75 13.96
C GLU A 112 0.99 31.83 13.69
N VAL A 113 0.51 32.99 13.23
CA VAL A 113 -0.91 33.20 12.86
C VAL A 113 -1.28 32.30 11.68
N GLN A 114 -0.45 32.26 10.64
CA GLN A 114 -0.69 31.41 9.47
C GLN A 114 -0.74 29.93 9.86
N THR A 115 0.23 29.48 10.66
CA THR A 115 0.29 28.11 11.17
C THR A 115 -0.93 27.74 12.00
N GLU A 116 -1.40 28.64 12.87
CA GLU A 116 -2.57 28.38 13.70
C GLU A 116 -3.87 28.35 12.88
N ALA A 117 -4.02 29.23 11.89
CA ALA A 117 -5.12 29.20 10.93
C ALA A 117 -5.16 27.88 10.14
N LEU A 118 -4.01 27.40 9.64
CA LEU A 118 -3.91 26.12 8.94
C LEU A 118 -4.30 24.93 9.82
N LYS A 119 -3.92 24.93 11.11
CA LYS A 119 -4.35 23.89 12.07
C LYS A 119 -5.87 23.88 12.26
N ILE A 120 -6.50 25.06 12.33
CA ILE A 120 -7.96 25.17 12.45
C ILE A 120 -8.60 24.63 11.17
N LEU A 121 -8.12 25.04 9.99
CA LEU A 121 -8.62 24.54 8.71
C LEU A 121 -8.50 23.00 8.60
N CYS A 122 -7.39 22.41 9.04
CA CYS A 122 -7.24 20.95 9.10
C CYS A 122 -8.33 20.30 9.96
N ASN A 123 -8.60 20.84 11.16
CA ASN A 123 -9.66 20.33 12.02
C ASN A 123 -11.04 20.47 11.37
N LEU A 124 -11.34 21.63 10.77
CA LEU A 124 -12.61 21.91 10.10
C LEU A 124 -12.87 20.92 8.96
N VAL A 125 -11.90 20.76 8.04
CA VAL A 125 -12.03 19.85 6.90
C VAL A 125 -12.16 18.39 7.35
N PHE A 126 -11.41 17.99 8.39
CA PHE A 126 -11.49 16.62 8.92
C PHE A 126 -12.82 16.31 9.59
N GLN A 127 -13.43 17.28 10.30
CA GLN A 127 -14.60 17.04 11.15
C GLN A 127 -15.94 17.44 10.54
N SER A 128 -15.97 18.40 9.60
CA SER A 128 -17.20 18.97 9.03
C SER A 128 -17.34 18.69 7.54
N PRO A 129 -18.37 17.93 7.12
CA PRO A 129 -18.71 17.77 5.70
C PRO A 129 -19.00 19.09 4.99
N LYS A 130 -19.63 20.05 5.66
CA LYS A 130 -19.88 21.40 5.11
C LYS A 130 -18.57 22.14 4.77
N SER A 131 -17.53 21.98 5.60
CA SER A 131 -16.20 22.54 5.32
C SER A 131 -15.52 21.87 4.13
N GLN A 132 -15.77 20.57 3.90
CA GLN A 132 -15.30 19.86 2.71
C GLN A 132 -15.98 20.39 1.44
N GLU A 133 -17.28 20.70 1.51
CA GLU A 133 -18.01 21.34 0.40
C GLU A 133 -17.47 22.73 0.07
N PHE A 134 -17.08 23.54 1.06
CA PHE A 134 -16.44 24.83 0.81
C PHE A 134 -15.14 24.70 0.01
N CYS A 135 -14.35 23.65 0.26
CA CYS A 135 -13.10 23.38 -0.46
C CYS A 135 -13.28 23.12 -1.96
N LEU A 136 -14.50 22.82 -2.42
CA LEU A 136 -14.79 22.68 -3.85
C LEU A 136 -14.86 24.04 -4.56
N LYS A 137 -15.32 25.08 -3.86
CA LYS A 137 -15.62 26.40 -4.43
C LYS A 137 -14.50 27.41 -4.21
N ASN A 138 -13.79 27.27 -3.09
CA ASN A 138 -12.79 28.25 -2.69
C ASN A 138 -11.43 28.07 -3.42
N SER A 139 -10.53 29.02 -3.16
CA SER A 139 -9.17 29.05 -3.71
C SER A 139 -8.13 28.38 -2.80
N ALA A 140 -8.52 27.59 -1.79
CA ALA A 140 -7.58 27.00 -0.84
C ALA A 140 -6.50 26.15 -1.52
N VAL A 141 -6.92 25.31 -2.46
CA VAL A 141 -6.02 24.46 -3.26
C VAL A 141 -5.08 25.30 -4.12
N GLU A 142 -5.62 26.29 -4.83
CA GLU A 142 -4.85 27.20 -5.68
C GLU A 142 -3.82 27.99 -4.86
N GLY A 143 -4.19 28.45 -3.66
CA GLY A 143 -3.31 29.14 -2.73
C GLY A 143 -2.15 28.27 -2.24
N ILE A 144 -2.43 27.02 -1.86
CA ILE A 144 -1.39 26.05 -1.47
C ILE A 144 -0.44 25.76 -2.64
N LEU A 145 -0.98 25.49 -3.83
CA LEU A 145 -0.17 25.19 -5.01
C LEU A 145 0.67 26.39 -5.46
N LYS A 146 0.12 27.61 -5.38
CA LYS A 146 0.87 28.85 -5.63
C LYS A 146 2.06 28.97 -4.68
N ARG A 147 1.86 28.67 -3.40
CA ARG A 147 2.94 28.69 -2.40
C ARG A 147 4.00 27.64 -2.70
N LEU A 148 3.62 26.42 -3.06
CA LEU A 148 4.56 25.37 -3.52
C LEU A 148 5.39 25.84 -4.72
N ARG A 149 4.76 26.47 -5.70
CA ARG A 149 5.43 27.01 -6.88
C ARG A 149 6.48 28.07 -6.51
N THR A 150 6.18 28.96 -5.58
CA THR A 150 7.09 30.03 -5.14
C THR A 150 8.10 29.59 -4.06
N CYS A 151 8.08 28.33 -3.60
CA CYS A 151 8.99 27.82 -2.56
C CYS A 151 10.48 27.94 -2.93
N LYS A 152 10.82 28.05 -4.22
CA LYS A 152 12.21 28.28 -4.68
C LYS A 152 12.67 29.72 -4.45
N GLU A 153 11.74 30.67 -4.41
CA GLU A 153 12.01 32.11 -4.43
C GLU A 153 11.83 32.75 -3.04
N GLN A 154 11.00 32.16 -2.18
CA GLN A 154 10.64 32.70 -0.87
C GLN A 154 10.88 31.69 0.24
N TYR A 155 11.48 32.16 1.34
CA TYR A 155 11.59 31.36 2.56
C TYR A 155 10.19 31.19 3.19
N VAL A 156 9.77 29.95 3.36
CA VAL A 156 8.52 29.57 4.02
C VAL A 156 8.87 28.69 5.22
N ASP A 157 8.29 29.01 6.39
CA ASP A 157 8.52 28.25 7.63
C ASP A 157 8.10 26.78 7.49
N TYR A 158 8.82 25.89 8.16
CA TYR A 158 8.55 24.46 8.13
C TYR A 158 7.11 24.13 8.54
N ASN A 159 6.58 24.77 9.59
CA ASN A 159 5.24 24.45 10.09
C ASN A 159 4.17 24.79 9.06
N ILE A 160 4.35 25.90 8.35
CA ILE A 160 3.45 26.31 7.27
C ILE A 160 3.45 25.24 6.17
N LYS A 161 4.63 24.84 5.67
CA LYS A 161 4.76 23.77 4.65
C LYS A 161 4.11 22.47 5.10
N TYR A 162 4.35 22.07 6.36
CA TYR A 162 3.80 20.83 6.91
C TYR A 162 2.27 20.87 6.99
N PHE A 163 1.69 21.96 7.51
CA PHE A 163 0.23 22.07 7.61
C PHE A 163 -0.45 22.34 6.27
N ASP A 164 0.22 22.98 5.30
CA ASP A 164 -0.27 23.07 3.92
C ASP A 164 -0.41 21.67 3.31
N MET A 165 0.60 20.81 3.44
CA MET A 165 0.56 19.44 2.91
C MET A 165 -0.47 18.59 3.65
N LYS A 166 -0.60 18.76 4.97
CA LYS A 166 -1.62 18.09 5.76
C LYS A 166 -3.03 18.51 5.35
N LEU A 167 -3.26 19.80 5.13
CA LEU A 167 -4.54 20.32 4.66
C LEU A 167 -4.85 19.82 3.25
N LEU A 168 -3.88 19.86 2.34
CA LEU A 168 -4.01 19.35 0.99
C LEU A 168 -4.29 17.83 0.98
N PHE A 169 -3.66 17.07 1.87
CA PHE A 169 -3.93 15.65 2.05
C PHE A 169 -5.38 15.42 2.51
N LEU A 170 -5.86 16.16 3.51
CA LEU A 170 -7.23 16.04 4.00
C LEU A 170 -8.26 16.38 2.92
N ILE A 171 -8.05 17.49 2.19
CA ILE A 171 -8.93 17.93 1.10
C ILE A 171 -8.98 16.86 0.00
N THR A 172 -7.82 16.36 -0.44
CA THR A 172 -7.75 15.34 -1.51
C THR A 172 -8.26 13.97 -1.06
N ALA A 173 -8.10 13.62 0.22
CA ALA A 173 -8.58 12.35 0.78
C ALA A 173 -10.11 12.34 0.89
N LEU A 174 -10.69 13.40 1.47
CA LEU A 174 -12.11 13.48 1.81
C LEU A 174 -12.98 13.99 0.66
N THR A 175 -12.41 14.69 -0.31
CA THR A 175 -13.14 15.25 -1.45
C THR A 175 -12.50 14.82 -2.78
N PRO A 176 -12.86 13.63 -3.32
CA PRO A 176 -12.24 13.09 -4.53
C PRO A 176 -12.31 14.01 -5.76
N ASN A 177 -13.38 14.81 -5.87
CA ASN A 177 -13.56 15.77 -6.98
C ASN A 177 -12.44 16.83 -7.02
N VAL A 178 -11.82 17.15 -5.88
CA VAL A 178 -10.72 18.12 -5.82
C VAL A 178 -9.43 17.55 -6.41
N ARG A 179 -9.27 16.23 -6.49
CA ARG A 179 -8.05 15.59 -7.03
C ARG A 179 -7.79 16.00 -8.48
N ILE A 180 -8.86 16.07 -9.29
CA ILE A 180 -8.78 16.53 -10.68
C ILE A 180 -8.34 17.99 -10.71
N LYS A 181 -8.96 18.85 -9.89
CA LYS A 181 -8.55 20.26 -9.74
C LYS A 181 -7.06 20.38 -9.40
N VAL A 182 -6.53 19.55 -8.49
CA VAL A 182 -5.09 19.56 -8.15
C VAL A 182 -4.21 19.17 -9.34
N ARG A 183 -4.64 18.21 -10.17
CA ARG A 183 -3.90 17.81 -11.38
C ARG A 183 -3.93 18.91 -12.44
N ASP A 184 -5.09 19.52 -12.68
CA ASP A 184 -5.26 20.62 -13.64
C ASP A 184 -4.37 21.84 -13.32
N PHE A 185 -3.99 22.03 -12.05
CA PHE A 185 -3.08 23.08 -11.60
C PHE A 185 -1.61 22.60 -11.47
N ASP A 186 -1.20 21.60 -12.25
CA ASP A 186 0.17 21.02 -12.25
C ASP A 186 0.63 20.55 -10.85
N GLY A 187 -0.31 20.19 -9.96
CA GLY A 187 -0.02 19.88 -8.58
C GLY A 187 0.94 18.69 -8.42
N LEU A 188 0.85 17.69 -9.30
CA LEU A 188 1.79 16.57 -9.34
C LEU A 188 3.22 17.06 -9.60
N VAL A 189 3.42 17.94 -10.58
CA VAL A 189 4.73 18.48 -10.94
C VAL A 189 5.34 19.24 -9.76
N TYR A 190 4.58 20.14 -9.13
CA TYR A 190 5.08 20.91 -7.99
C TYR A 190 5.43 20.05 -6.77
N LEU A 191 4.64 19.00 -6.49
CA LEU A 191 4.92 18.08 -5.39
C LEU A 191 6.18 17.24 -5.66
N VAL A 192 6.33 16.72 -6.88
CA VAL A 192 7.54 15.99 -7.30
C VAL A 192 8.78 16.88 -7.24
N GLU A 193 8.68 18.13 -7.72
CA GLU A 193 9.77 19.11 -7.61
C GLU A 193 10.13 19.46 -6.17
N THR A 194 9.14 19.48 -5.28
CA THR A 194 9.38 19.73 -3.85
C THR A 194 10.20 18.58 -3.24
N LEU A 195 9.89 17.33 -3.57
CA LEU A 195 10.67 16.17 -3.15
C LEU A 195 12.10 16.22 -3.72
N ASP A 196 12.26 16.56 -5.00
CA ASP A 196 13.56 16.76 -5.65
C ASP A 196 14.42 17.80 -4.92
N LEU A 197 13.83 18.93 -4.54
CA LEU A 197 14.52 19.99 -3.80
C LEU A 197 14.93 19.55 -2.40
N MET A 198 14.05 18.82 -1.69
CA MET A 198 14.37 18.29 -0.36
C MET A 198 15.55 17.32 -0.42
N MET A 199 15.59 16.43 -1.42
CA MET A 199 16.75 15.55 -1.65
C MET A 199 18.02 16.34 -1.94
N LYS A 200 17.98 17.34 -2.84
CA LYS A 200 19.14 18.16 -3.20
C LYS A 200 19.70 18.99 -2.04
N ASN A 201 18.84 19.43 -1.12
CA ASN A 201 19.25 20.19 0.06
C ASN A 201 19.86 19.30 1.16
N THR A 202 19.67 17.98 1.07
CA THR A 202 20.16 17.03 2.07
C THR A 202 21.55 16.56 1.66
N THR A 203 22.59 17.00 2.37
CA THR A 203 23.99 16.69 2.05
C THR A 203 24.42 15.29 2.52
N SER A 204 23.86 14.83 3.64
CA SER A 204 23.92 13.44 4.08
C SER A 204 22.83 12.62 3.38
N LYS A 205 23.06 11.34 3.04
CA LYS A 205 21.98 10.43 2.60
C LYS A 205 21.03 10.03 3.76
N GLU A 206 20.76 10.96 4.67
CA GLU A 206 19.95 10.79 5.87
C GLU A 206 19.06 12.01 6.08
N PHE A 207 17.75 11.80 6.18
CA PHE A 207 16.79 12.85 6.46
C PHE A 207 16.58 13.08 7.95
N GLU A 208 16.26 14.33 8.31
CA GLU A 208 15.83 14.68 9.65
C GLU A 208 14.36 14.31 9.88
N GLN A 209 13.94 14.26 11.15
CA GLN A 209 12.56 13.90 11.50
C GLN A 209 11.53 14.83 10.85
N GLN A 210 11.83 16.13 10.83
CA GLN A 210 10.97 17.14 10.26
C GLN A 210 10.80 16.92 8.75
N ASP A 211 11.90 16.66 8.05
CA ASP A 211 11.87 16.38 6.61
C ASP A 211 11.06 15.12 6.30
N ILE A 212 11.26 14.03 7.06
CA ILE A 212 10.50 12.78 6.87
C ILE A 212 9.00 13.01 7.08
N ASN A 213 8.62 13.76 8.11
CA ASN A 213 7.21 14.08 8.36
C ASN A 213 6.59 14.84 7.18
N LEU A 214 7.30 15.83 6.62
CA LEU A 214 6.84 16.58 5.47
C LEU A 214 6.78 15.71 4.20
N ILE A 215 7.81 14.90 3.95
CA ILE A 215 7.84 13.96 2.81
C ILE A 215 6.68 12.98 2.91
N ASN A 216 6.39 12.44 4.09
CA ASN A 216 5.25 11.56 4.31
C ASN A 216 3.91 12.22 3.95
N GLU A 217 3.70 13.49 4.32
CA GLU A 217 2.48 14.20 3.91
C GLU A 217 2.44 14.44 2.39
N ILE A 218 3.57 14.80 1.76
CA ILE A 218 3.66 14.95 0.30
C ILE A 218 3.34 13.62 -0.41
N LEU A 219 3.91 12.50 0.04
CA LEU A 219 3.67 11.17 -0.52
C LEU A 219 2.19 10.76 -0.39
N LYS A 220 1.53 11.11 0.71
CA LYS A 220 0.09 10.86 0.90
C LYS A 220 -0.77 11.68 -0.07
N VAL A 221 -0.42 12.95 -0.31
CA VAL A 221 -1.09 13.79 -1.32
C VAL A 221 -0.88 13.19 -2.71
N LEU A 222 0.37 12.85 -3.07
CA LEU A 222 0.70 12.21 -4.34
C LEU A 222 -0.07 10.90 -4.53
N PHE A 223 -0.22 10.10 -3.48
CA PHE A 223 -1.04 8.89 -3.52
C PHE A 223 -2.48 9.22 -3.89
N ASN A 224 -3.11 10.18 -3.20
CA ASN A 224 -4.50 10.53 -3.46
C ASN A 224 -4.75 11.01 -4.90
N ILE A 225 -3.87 11.85 -5.46
CA ILE A 225 -4.05 12.41 -6.80
C ILE A 225 -3.73 11.41 -7.93
N THR A 226 -2.88 10.42 -7.65
CA THR A 226 -2.51 9.35 -8.61
C THR A 226 -3.48 8.18 -8.59
N VAL A 227 -4.44 8.13 -7.65
CA VAL A 227 -5.53 7.15 -7.72
C VAL A 227 -6.37 7.47 -8.97
N THR A 228 -6.21 6.65 -10.00
CA THR A 228 -7.00 6.71 -11.22
C THR A 228 -8.46 6.33 -10.93
N GLY A 229 -9.36 7.30 -11.11
CA GLY A 229 -10.79 7.03 -11.17
C GLY A 229 -11.18 6.43 -12.54
N PRO A 230 -12.36 5.80 -12.68
CA PRO A 230 -12.81 5.17 -13.92
C PRO A 230 -13.06 6.15 -15.10
N THR A 231 -12.73 7.42 -14.95
CA THR A 231 -13.12 8.53 -15.84
C THR A 231 -11.95 9.42 -16.29
N SER A 232 -10.69 9.02 -16.09
CA SER A 232 -9.54 9.78 -16.63
C SER A 232 -9.44 9.58 -18.14
N VAL A 233 -9.89 10.60 -18.88
CA VAL A 233 -9.79 10.75 -20.35
C VAL A 233 -8.69 11.77 -20.69
N GLU A 234 -7.69 11.93 -19.81
CA GLU A 234 -6.53 12.76 -20.11
C GLU A 234 -5.70 12.06 -21.22
N SER A 235 -5.02 12.84 -22.06
CA SER A 235 -4.16 12.28 -23.11
C SER A 235 -3.06 11.44 -22.46
N GLU A 236 -3.10 10.12 -22.69
CA GLU A 236 -2.27 9.11 -22.04
C GLU A 236 -0.76 9.47 -22.01
N GLU A 237 -0.28 10.25 -22.99
CA GLU A 237 1.15 10.60 -23.15
C GLU A 237 1.71 11.57 -22.09
N ASP A 238 0.98 12.63 -21.71
CA ASP A 238 1.48 13.64 -20.76
C ASP A 238 1.41 13.14 -19.30
N GLU A 239 0.33 12.42 -18.96
CA GLU A 239 0.21 11.74 -17.66
C GLU A 239 1.33 10.72 -17.47
N ASP A 240 1.65 9.94 -18.52
CA ASP A 240 2.72 8.94 -18.49
C ASP A 240 4.10 9.57 -18.24
N GLN A 241 4.41 10.73 -18.85
CA GLN A 241 5.68 11.41 -18.61
C GLN A 241 5.82 11.89 -17.15
N HIS A 242 4.75 12.42 -16.58
CA HIS A 242 4.72 12.86 -15.19
C HIS A 242 4.88 11.69 -14.21
N LEU A 243 4.25 10.55 -14.51
CA LEU A 243 4.37 9.32 -13.71
C LEU A 243 5.75 8.66 -13.83
N GLN A 244 6.40 8.72 -15.00
CA GLN A 244 7.79 8.32 -15.18
C GLN A 244 8.72 9.18 -14.33
N ARG A 245 8.55 10.50 -14.35
CA ARG A 245 9.34 11.40 -13.50
C ARG A 245 9.13 11.09 -12.02
N LEU A 246 7.89 10.84 -11.60
CA LEU A 246 7.60 10.42 -10.24
C LEU A 246 8.32 9.10 -9.87
N ALA A 247 8.36 8.12 -10.76
CA ALA A 247 9.07 6.86 -10.52
C ALA A 247 10.59 7.09 -10.28
N ILE A 248 11.22 7.99 -11.05
CA ILE A 248 12.63 8.38 -10.85
C ILE A 248 12.83 8.97 -9.45
N VAL A 249 11.97 9.91 -9.05
CA VAL A 249 12.04 10.55 -7.72
C VAL A 249 11.84 9.53 -6.60
N LEU A 250 10.96 8.55 -6.77
CA LEU A 250 10.76 7.48 -5.78
C LEU A 250 11.95 6.53 -5.70
N HIS A 251 12.62 6.25 -6.81
CA HIS A 251 13.89 5.53 -6.81
C HIS A 251 14.95 6.27 -5.98
N ASP A 252 15.12 7.57 -6.23
CA ASP A 252 16.11 8.38 -5.53
C ASP A 252 15.78 8.48 -4.04
N LEU A 253 14.50 8.67 -3.69
CA LEU A 253 14.01 8.67 -2.32
C LEU A 253 14.30 7.37 -1.57
N LEU A 254 14.20 6.20 -2.23
CA LEU A 254 14.53 4.91 -1.61
C LEU A 254 16.01 4.83 -1.20
N GLN A 255 16.91 5.61 -1.80
CA GLN A 255 18.33 5.62 -1.44
C GLN A 255 18.66 6.39 -0.15
N PHE A 256 17.73 7.21 0.34
CA PHE A 256 17.92 7.97 1.58
C PHE A 256 17.46 7.16 2.79
N ASP A 257 18.20 7.29 3.89
CA ASP A 257 17.84 6.69 5.17
C ASP A 257 17.16 7.69 6.12
N ALA A 258 16.49 7.17 7.14
CA ALA A 258 15.94 7.93 8.24
C ALA A 258 16.80 7.75 9.49
N LYS A 259 17.08 8.84 10.21
CA LYS A 259 17.82 8.79 11.50
C LYS A 259 17.17 7.86 12.54
N GLN A 260 15.84 7.69 12.47
CA GLN A 260 15.07 6.85 13.37
C GLN A 260 14.39 5.70 12.61
N LYS A 261 14.41 4.51 13.21
CA LYS A 261 13.96 3.27 12.56
C LYS A 261 12.45 3.23 12.34
N GLU A 262 11.67 3.75 13.28
CA GLU A 262 10.20 3.78 13.20
C GLU A 262 9.73 4.61 12.01
N ASN A 263 10.38 5.76 11.79
CA ASN A 263 10.04 6.65 10.68
C ASN A 263 10.47 6.09 9.33
N LYS A 264 11.55 5.29 9.30
CA LYS A 264 11.98 4.56 8.10
C LYS A 264 10.88 3.64 7.57
N GLU A 265 10.17 2.98 8.48
CA GLU A 265 9.11 2.04 8.10
C GLU A 265 7.87 2.76 7.55
N GLU A 266 7.43 3.85 8.21
CA GLU A 266 6.32 4.68 7.70
C GLU A 266 6.68 5.28 6.34
N TYR A 267 7.89 5.80 6.20
CA TYR A 267 8.43 6.35 4.96
C TYR A 267 8.41 5.34 3.80
N HIS A 268 9.00 4.16 4.00
CA HIS A 268 8.96 3.09 2.99
C HIS A 268 7.51 2.64 2.71
N SER A 269 6.64 2.63 3.72
CA SER A 269 5.23 2.27 3.54
C SER A 269 4.51 3.25 2.61
N ASN A 270 4.74 4.56 2.77
CA ASN A 270 4.13 5.58 1.93
C ASN A 270 4.67 5.53 0.49
N ILE A 271 5.98 5.29 0.31
CA ILE A 271 6.57 5.07 -1.03
C ILE A 271 5.93 3.87 -1.71
N VAL A 272 5.86 2.73 -1.00
CA VAL A 272 5.27 1.49 -1.54
C VAL A 272 3.80 1.69 -1.92
N ASN A 273 3.02 2.39 -1.09
CA ASN A 273 1.63 2.70 -1.41
C ASN A 273 1.54 3.57 -2.69
N LEU A 274 2.41 4.58 -2.85
CA LEU A 274 2.42 5.39 -4.06
C LEU A 274 2.78 4.57 -5.31
N LEU A 275 3.77 3.69 -5.20
CA LEU A 275 4.17 2.79 -6.29
C LEU A 275 3.02 1.87 -6.75
N THR A 276 2.02 1.56 -5.90
CA THR A 276 0.86 0.76 -6.35
C THR A 276 0.03 1.46 -7.41
N ASN A 277 0.01 2.80 -7.44
CA ASN A 277 -0.75 3.57 -8.41
C ASN A 277 0.01 3.75 -9.74
N ILE A 278 1.34 3.59 -9.73
CA ILE A 278 2.17 3.79 -10.92
C ILE A 278 1.98 2.63 -11.93
N PRO A 279 1.83 2.92 -13.24
CA PRO A 279 1.77 1.92 -14.31
C PRO A 279 3.03 1.06 -14.41
N VAL A 280 2.90 -0.18 -14.89
CA VAL A 280 4.04 -1.12 -15.03
C VAL A 280 5.10 -0.62 -16.01
N SER A 281 4.71 0.19 -17.00
CA SER A 281 5.62 0.82 -17.96
C SER A 281 6.67 1.70 -17.29
N CYS A 282 6.32 2.40 -16.21
CA CYS A 282 7.21 3.34 -15.51
C CYS A 282 8.18 2.64 -14.54
N TYR A 283 8.03 1.34 -14.28
CA TYR A 283 8.90 0.61 -13.35
C TYR A 283 10.31 0.39 -13.92
N SER A 284 10.54 0.63 -15.21
CA SER A 284 11.89 0.65 -15.80
C SER A 284 12.76 1.73 -15.16
N GLU A 285 12.15 2.86 -14.80
CA GLU A 285 12.85 4.01 -14.21
C GLU A 285 13.29 3.75 -12.76
N LEU A 286 12.71 2.74 -12.08
CA LEU A 286 13.15 2.33 -10.75
C LEU A 286 14.50 1.61 -10.77
N VAL A 287 14.97 1.21 -11.94
CA VAL A 287 16.13 0.33 -12.09
C VAL A 287 17.03 0.88 -13.21
N PRO A 288 17.70 2.02 -12.97
CA PRO A 288 18.53 2.67 -13.97
C PRO A 288 19.75 1.81 -14.37
N SER A 289 20.35 2.14 -15.52
CA SER A 289 21.60 1.51 -15.95
C SER A 289 22.72 1.81 -14.95
N SER A 290 23.54 0.80 -14.63
CA SER A 290 24.58 0.94 -13.60
C SER A 290 25.61 2.01 -13.99
N THR A 291 25.89 2.94 -13.08
CA THR A 291 27.00 3.90 -13.19
C THR A 291 28.20 3.42 -12.36
N GLU A 292 29.41 3.95 -12.63
CA GLU A 292 30.67 3.54 -11.98
C GLU A 292 30.69 3.70 -10.43
N GLU A 293 29.74 4.44 -9.86
CA GLU A 293 29.61 4.71 -8.42
C GLU A 293 28.74 3.69 -7.66
N THR A 294 28.14 2.73 -8.36
CA THR A 294 27.22 1.74 -7.74
C THR A 294 27.97 0.62 -7.00
N PRO A 295 27.56 0.23 -5.78
CA PRO A 295 28.17 -0.90 -5.08
C PRO A 295 28.04 -2.20 -5.89
N LYS A 296 29.18 -2.84 -6.19
CA LYS A 296 29.25 -4.05 -7.05
C LYS A 296 28.33 -5.22 -6.64
N HIS A 297 27.85 -5.25 -5.40
CA HIS A 297 27.02 -6.33 -4.87
C HIS A 297 25.53 -6.24 -5.25
N GLU A 298 25.09 -5.11 -5.83
CA GLU A 298 23.68 -4.85 -6.17
C GLU A 298 23.47 -4.63 -7.68
N ILE A 299 24.53 -4.79 -8.47
CA ILE A 299 24.46 -4.76 -9.93
C ILE A 299 24.13 -6.17 -10.45
N PHE A 300 23.09 -6.28 -11.27
CA PHE A 300 22.75 -7.52 -11.98
C PHE A 300 22.62 -7.22 -13.47
N GLU A 301 23.49 -7.80 -14.29
CA GLU A 301 23.54 -7.57 -15.75
C GLU A 301 23.67 -6.07 -16.15
N ASN A 302 24.55 -5.33 -15.48
CA ASN A 302 24.79 -3.88 -15.70
C ASN A 302 23.59 -2.99 -15.38
N ILE A 303 22.67 -3.48 -14.55
CA ILE A 303 21.50 -2.75 -14.08
C ILE A 303 21.55 -2.67 -12.55
N ASP A 304 21.29 -1.48 -11.99
CA ASP A 304 21.30 -1.25 -10.54
C ASP A 304 20.01 -1.77 -9.88
N MET A 305 20.11 -2.84 -9.09
CA MET A 305 18.97 -3.44 -8.40
C MET A 305 18.78 -2.94 -6.97
N HIS A 306 19.46 -1.87 -6.56
CA HIS A 306 19.41 -1.36 -5.18
C HIS A 306 17.98 -1.10 -4.67
N ALA A 307 17.16 -0.39 -5.45
CA ALA A 307 15.76 -0.13 -5.10
C ALA A 307 14.95 -1.43 -4.90
N ILE A 308 15.15 -2.42 -5.78
CA ILE A 308 14.51 -3.74 -5.66
C ILE A 308 14.98 -4.48 -4.41
N VAL A 309 16.26 -4.38 -4.05
CA VAL A 309 16.80 -4.96 -2.81
C VAL A 309 16.15 -4.33 -1.58
N ILE A 310 15.96 -3.01 -1.56
CA ILE A 310 15.27 -2.32 -0.46
C ILE A 310 13.82 -2.79 -0.35
N LEU A 311 13.10 -2.89 -1.47
CA LEU A 311 11.72 -3.38 -1.48
C LEU A 311 11.61 -4.85 -1.01
N LEU A 312 12.55 -5.71 -1.40
CA LEU A 312 12.60 -7.11 -0.93
C LEU A 312 12.92 -7.19 0.57
N LYS A 313 13.87 -6.40 1.07
CA LYS A 313 14.15 -6.29 2.51
C LYS A 313 12.92 -5.79 3.27
N PHE A 314 12.18 -4.84 2.73
CA PHE A 314 10.94 -4.34 3.32
C PHE A 314 9.84 -5.40 3.36
N LEU A 315 9.68 -6.20 2.30
CA LEU A 315 8.79 -7.37 2.28
C LEU A 315 9.19 -8.38 3.35
N GLU A 316 10.47 -8.71 3.46
CA GLU A 316 10.99 -9.63 4.47
C GLU A 316 10.75 -9.12 5.89
N LEU A 317 10.95 -7.82 6.14
CA LEU A 317 10.64 -7.18 7.43
C LEU A 317 9.15 -7.32 7.77
N ARG A 318 8.24 -7.04 6.83
CA ARG A 318 6.78 -7.21 7.02
C ARG A 318 6.41 -8.67 7.32
N LEU A 319 6.96 -9.62 6.58
CA LEU A 319 6.72 -11.06 6.80
C LEU A 319 7.26 -11.53 8.15
N ASN A 320 8.44 -11.07 8.56
CA ASN A 320 9.02 -11.39 9.87
C ASN A 320 8.20 -10.83 11.03
N LYS A 321 7.54 -9.67 10.86
CA LYS A 321 6.59 -9.16 11.86
C LYS A 321 5.31 -9.99 11.96
N ILE A 322 4.87 -10.60 10.86
CA ILE A 322 3.68 -11.46 10.82
C ILE A 322 3.97 -12.84 11.43
N PHE A 323 5.10 -13.45 11.08
CA PHE A 323 5.45 -14.83 11.45
C PHE A 323 6.45 -14.96 12.61
N GLY A 324 7.05 -13.86 13.07
CA GLY A 324 8.05 -13.83 14.14
C GLY A 324 7.48 -13.87 15.55
N ALA A 325 8.38 -13.81 16.55
CA ALA A 325 8.04 -13.94 17.97
C ALA A 325 7.14 -12.81 18.52
N THR A 326 7.21 -11.62 17.91
CA THR A 326 6.36 -10.45 18.20
C THR A 326 5.32 -10.28 17.11
N ALA A 327 4.49 -11.31 16.91
CA ALA A 327 3.53 -11.37 15.81
C ALA A 327 2.45 -10.27 15.90
N SER A 328 2.61 -9.18 15.15
CA SER A 328 1.51 -8.27 14.84
C SER A 328 0.72 -8.88 13.69
N LYS A 329 -0.53 -9.29 13.92
CA LYS A 329 -1.43 -9.87 12.91
C LYS A 329 -1.97 -8.83 11.92
N ASP A 330 -1.14 -7.88 11.52
CA ASP A 330 -1.51 -6.81 10.61
C ASP A 330 -1.20 -7.22 9.16
N TYR A 331 -2.00 -8.16 8.66
CA TYR A 331 -1.89 -8.70 7.31
C TYR A 331 -2.31 -7.68 6.24
N GLU A 332 -2.99 -6.59 6.62
CA GLU A 332 -3.49 -5.55 5.71
C GLU A 332 -2.37 -4.74 5.07
N GLN A 333 -1.17 -4.75 5.66
CA GLN A 333 -0.01 -4.00 5.17
C GLN A 333 0.82 -4.76 4.11
N LEU A 334 0.49 -6.03 3.84
CA LEU A 334 1.23 -6.89 2.90
C LEU A 334 0.83 -6.71 1.42
N PRO A 335 -0.46 -6.51 1.06
CA PRO A 335 -0.88 -6.36 -0.33
C PRO A 335 -0.15 -5.26 -1.12
N PRO A 336 0.11 -4.04 -0.59
CA PRO A 336 0.80 -3.00 -1.35
C PRO A 336 2.20 -3.43 -1.80
N ILE A 337 3.01 -3.97 -0.87
CA ILE A 337 4.37 -4.40 -1.21
C ILE A 337 4.38 -5.59 -2.17
N LEU A 338 3.46 -6.57 -2.00
CA LEU A 338 3.34 -7.67 -2.96
C LEU A 338 2.99 -7.16 -4.36
N THR A 339 2.06 -6.21 -4.46
CA THR A 339 1.65 -5.59 -5.73
C THR A 339 2.82 -4.90 -6.42
N VAL A 340 3.60 -4.10 -5.69
CA VAL A 340 4.79 -3.42 -6.21
C VAL A 340 5.83 -4.42 -6.73
N ILE A 341 6.10 -5.49 -5.98
CA ILE A 341 7.04 -6.53 -6.44
C ILE A 341 6.50 -7.23 -7.69
N ILE A 342 5.21 -7.58 -7.75
CA ILE A 342 4.57 -8.19 -8.93
C ILE A 342 4.71 -7.28 -10.16
N LYS A 343 4.40 -5.99 -10.01
CA LYS A 343 4.57 -4.98 -11.07
C LYS A 343 6.05 -4.90 -11.53
N SER A 344 6.98 -4.87 -10.58
CA SER A 344 8.43 -4.83 -10.85
C SER A 344 8.90 -6.04 -11.67
N VAL A 345 8.49 -7.26 -11.30
CA VAL A 345 8.90 -8.49 -12.01
C VAL A 345 8.20 -8.67 -13.35
N ARG A 346 7.07 -7.99 -13.57
CA ARG A 346 6.38 -7.96 -14.88
C ARG A 346 7.00 -6.96 -15.84
N CYS A 347 7.53 -5.86 -15.33
CA CYS A 347 8.14 -4.81 -16.14
C CYS A 347 9.33 -5.33 -16.96
N THR A 348 10.33 -5.92 -16.30
CA THR A 348 11.57 -6.34 -16.97
C THR A 348 11.99 -7.77 -16.59
N SER A 349 12.42 -8.55 -17.58
CA SER A 349 12.87 -9.95 -17.40
C SER A 349 14.11 -10.07 -16.49
N THR A 350 14.97 -9.04 -16.48
CA THR A 350 16.15 -8.93 -15.62
C THR A 350 15.76 -8.78 -14.15
N ILE A 351 14.81 -7.89 -13.82
CA ILE A 351 14.26 -7.77 -12.46
C ILE A 351 13.67 -9.10 -12.02
N ARG A 352 12.88 -9.76 -12.88
CA ARG A 352 12.30 -11.08 -12.59
C ARG A 352 13.35 -12.12 -12.25
N ARG A 353 14.45 -12.22 -13.02
CA ARG A 353 15.54 -13.17 -12.76
C ARG A 353 16.29 -12.84 -11.47
N PHE A 354 16.56 -11.56 -11.21
CA PHE A 354 17.16 -11.10 -9.97
C PHE A 354 16.29 -11.46 -8.75
N VAL A 355 15.02 -11.08 -8.76
CA VAL A 355 14.07 -11.40 -7.68
C VAL A 355 13.91 -12.92 -7.53
N ARG A 356 13.84 -13.67 -8.64
CA ARG A 356 13.80 -15.14 -8.61
C ARG A 356 15.03 -15.71 -7.91
N SER A 357 16.24 -15.21 -8.18
CA SER A 357 17.46 -15.70 -7.53
C SER A 357 17.46 -15.50 -6.01
N LYS A 358 16.78 -14.45 -5.51
CA LYS A 358 16.67 -14.13 -4.08
C LYS A 358 15.53 -14.87 -3.40
N VAL A 359 14.35 -14.93 -4.04
CA VAL A 359 13.14 -15.54 -3.47
C VAL A 359 13.14 -17.07 -3.64
N LEU A 360 13.53 -17.56 -4.81
CA LEU A 360 13.51 -18.97 -5.20
C LEU A 360 14.90 -19.43 -5.67
N PRO A 361 15.91 -19.46 -4.78
CA PRO A 361 17.25 -19.92 -5.14
C PRO A 361 17.25 -21.38 -5.62
N PRO A 362 18.23 -21.79 -6.45
CA PRO A 362 18.39 -23.18 -6.87
C PRO A 362 18.42 -24.12 -5.66
N MET A 363 17.69 -25.23 -5.74
CA MET A 363 17.48 -26.11 -4.60
C MET A 363 18.72 -27.00 -4.35
N SER A 364 19.56 -26.67 -3.38
CA SER A 364 20.79 -27.44 -3.08
C SER A 364 20.87 -28.01 -1.66
N CYS A 365 19.74 -28.23 -0.97
CA CYS A 365 19.75 -28.90 0.35
C CYS A 365 18.38 -29.23 0.99
N ASN A 366 17.29 -28.59 0.56
CA ASN A 366 16.03 -28.53 1.33
C ASN A 366 14.92 -29.49 0.85
N PHE A 367 15.23 -30.63 0.24
CA PHE A 367 14.20 -31.57 -0.24
C PHE A 367 13.48 -32.34 0.88
N LYS A 368 14.05 -32.40 2.09
CA LYS A 368 13.49 -33.20 3.19
C LYS A 368 12.40 -32.49 4.00
N LYS A 369 12.31 -31.16 3.91
CA LYS A 369 11.32 -30.36 4.64
C LYS A 369 10.24 -29.88 3.68
N ARG A 370 9.04 -29.60 4.20
CA ARG A 370 7.96 -29.08 3.34
C ARG A 370 8.28 -27.65 2.89
N PRO A 371 7.80 -27.22 1.70
CA PRO A 371 8.01 -25.87 1.20
C PRO A 371 7.54 -24.76 2.15
N GLU A 372 6.49 -25.01 2.93
CA GLU A 372 5.95 -24.08 3.94
C GLU A 372 6.70 -24.09 5.29
N GLU A 373 7.59 -25.06 5.51
CA GLU A 373 8.33 -25.24 6.77
C GLU A 373 9.70 -24.55 6.71
N GLY A 374 9.82 -23.39 7.36
CA GLY A 374 11.08 -22.68 7.54
C GLY A 374 10.88 -21.18 7.76
N THR A 375 12.00 -20.45 7.80
CA THR A 375 12.03 -19.00 8.06
C THR A 375 12.52 -18.19 6.86
N THR A 376 12.77 -18.83 5.72
CA THR A 376 13.21 -18.12 4.51
C THR A 376 12.03 -17.40 3.86
N LEU A 377 12.32 -16.40 3.01
CA LEU A 377 11.31 -15.68 2.23
C LEU A 377 10.42 -16.63 1.42
N ARG A 378 10.99 -17.68 0.80
CA ARG A 378 10.24 -18.74 0.12
C ARG A 378 9.24 -19.41 1.05
N ASN A 379 9.67 -19.80 2.25
CA ASN A 379 8.81 -20.54 3.19
C ASN A 379 7.64 -19.69 3.67
N HIS A 380 7.90 -18.42 4.03
CA HIS A 380 6.85 -17.48 4.42
C HIS A 380 5.83 -17.26 3.30
N LEU A 381 6.27 -17.10 2.05
CA LEU A 381 5.37 -17.00 0.89
C LEU A 381 4.60 -18.31 0.65
N CYS A 382 5.24 -19.48 0.74
CA CYS A 382 4.54 -20.76 0.59
C CYS A 382 3.46 -20.96 1.67
N LYS A 383 3.72 -20.51 2.90
CA LYS A 383 2.74 -20.54 4.00
C LYS A 383 1.54 -19.61 3.75
N LEU A 384 1.74 -18.50 3.02
CA LEU A 384 0.67 -17.56 2.67
C LEU A 384 -0.24 -18.06 1.53
N LEU A 385 0.19 -19.04 0.74
CA LEU A 385 -0.64 -19.63 -0.32
C LEU A 385 -1.93 -20.26 0.21
N THR A 386 -1.88 -20.80 1.43
CA THR A 386 -3.01 -21.45 2.11
C THR A 386 -3.64 -20.56 3.18
N TYR A 387 -3.32 -19.26 3.19
CA TYR A 387 -3.87 -18.31 4.14
C TYR A 387 -5.35 -18.01 3.84
N PRO A 388 -6.23 -17.83 4.87
CA PRO A 388 -7.67 -17.66 4.66
C PRO A 388 -8.07 -16.43 3.84
N SER A 389 -7.28 -15.35 3.84
CA SER A 389 -7.58 -14.18 3.01
C SER A 389 -7.27 -14.47 1.54
N THR A 390 -8.29 -14.42 0.70
CA THR A 390 -8.19 -14.63 -0.75
C THR A 390 -7.29 -13.59 -1.40
N GLN A 391 -7.35 -12.33 -0.97
CA GLN A 391 -6.53 -11.25 -1.53
C GLN A 391 -5.03 -11.54 -1.39
N ILE A 392 -4.58 -11.99 -0.21
CA ILE A 392 -3.17 -12.25 0.05
C ILE A 392 -2.72 -13.54 -0.63
N SER A 393 -3.51 -14.61 -0.50
CA SER A 393 -3.18 -15.88 -1.16
C SER A 393 -3.11 -15.73 -2.68
N ASP A 394 -3.99 -14.94 -3.29
CA ASP A 394 -3.99 -14.67 -4.73
C ASP A 394 -2.77 -13.84 -5.17
N LEU A 395 -2.42 -12.76 -4.45
CA LEU A 395 -1.22 -11.96 -4.74
C LEU A 395 0.07 -12.77 -4.61
N VAL A 396 0.20 -13.59 -3.55
CA VAL A 396 1.38 -14.44 -3.35
C VAL A 396 1.47 -15.50 -4.43
N ALA A 397 0.34 -16.12 -4.79
CA ALA A 397 0.28 -17.11 -5.84
C ALA A 397 0.64 -16.51 -7.21
N GLU A 398 0.15 -15.30 -7.50
CA GLU A 398 0.51 -14.54 -8.69
C GLU A 398 2.00 -14.20 -8.74
N LEU A 399 2.58 -13.70 -7.65
CA LEU A 399 4.01 -13.41 -7.55
C LEU A 399 4.86 -14.66 -7.86
N LEU A 400 4.58 -15.77 -7.18
CA LEU A 400 5.33 -17.02 -7.37
C LEU A 400 5.15 -17.59 -8.79
N PHE A 401 3.97 -17.45 -9.37
CA PHE A 401 3.68 -17.90 -10.73
C PHE A 401 4.45 -17.06 -11.78
N VAL A 402 4.48 -15.74 -11.65
CA VAL A 402 5.27 -14.85 -12.52
C VAL A 402 6.77 -15.14 -12.39
N LEU A 403 7.28 -15.33 -11.18
CA LEU A 403 8.67 -15.74 -10.94
C LEU A 403 9.03 -17.10 -11.56
N CYS A 404 8.03 -17.97 -11.77
CA CYS A 404 8.17 -19.26 -12.44
C CYS A 404 7.94 -19.21 -13.95
N LYS A 405 7.93 -18.02 -14.58
CA LYS A 405 7.59 -17.80 -15.99
C LYS A 405 6.20 -18.39 -16.35
N GLU A 406 5.25 -18.31 -15.43
CA GLU A 406 3.89 -18.84 -15.61
C GLU A 406 3.85 -20.33 -16.00
N ASN A 407 4.85 -21.08 -15.52
CA ASN A 407 4.97 -22.51 -15.77
C ASN A 407 4.52 -23.32 -14.54
N VAL A 408 3.49 -24.15 -14.74
CA VAL A 408 2.90 -25.01 -13.69
C VAL A 408 3.93 -25.97 -13.10
N GLY A 409 4.71 -26.66 -13.94
CA GLY A 409 5.72 -27.62 -13.49
C GLY A 409 6.82 -26.99 -12.63
N ARG A 410 7.32 -25.82 -13.04
CA ARG A 410 8.29 -25.05 -12.24
C ARG A 410 7.69 -24.60 -10.92
N MET A 411 6.45 -24.11 -10.91
CA MET A 411 5.80 -23.71 -9.66
C MET A 411 5.65 -24.89 -8.70
N ILE A 412 5.19 -26.06 -9.17
CA ILE A 412 5.05 -27.29 -8.37
C ILE A 412 6.38 -27.68 -7.73
N LYS A 413 7.50 -27.58 -8.45
CA LYS A 413 8.84 -27.85 -7.90
C LYS A 413 9.13 -26.99 -6.66
N TYR A 414 8.78 -25.70 -6.66
CA TYR A 414 9.10 -24.78 -5.56
C TYR A 414 8.05 -24.71 -4.45
N THR A 415 6.77 -24.95 -4.74
CA THR A 415 5.69 -24.76 -3.76
C THR A 415 5.05 -26.07 -3.30
N GLY A 416 5.18 -27.15 -4.07
CA GLY A 416 4.32 -28.32 -3.97
C GLY A 416 2.95 -28.05 -4.61
N TYR A 417 2.35 -29.09 -5.22
CA TYR A 417 1.05 -28.98 -5.86
C TYR A 417 -0.07 -28.67 -4.85
N GLY A 418 -0.02 -29.21 -3.63
CA GLY A 418 -1.04 -28.98 -2.61
C GLY A 418 -1.20 -27.50 -2.25
N ASN A 419 -0.09 -26.78 -2.07
CA ASN A 419 -0.10 -25.35 -1.77
C ASN A 419 -0.56 -24.49 -2.97
N ALA A 420 -0.25 -24.92 -4.20
CA ALA A 420 -0.59 -24.18 -5.43
C ALA A 420 -1.94 -24.58 -6.07
N ALA A 421 -2.58 -25.65 -5.58
CA ALA A 421 -3.81 -26.19 -6.17
C ALA A 421 -4.95 -25.16 -6.26
N GLY A 422 -5.08 -24.29 -5.26
CA GLY A 422 -6.07 -23.22 -5.25
C GLY A 422 -5.90 -22.23 -6.41
N LEU A 423 -4.65 -21.84 -6.72
CA LEU A 423 -4.35 -21.00 -7.88
C LEU A 423 -4.67 -21.73 -9.19
N PHE A 424 -4.23 -22.98 -9.31
CA PHE A 424 -4.46 -23.76 -10.52
C PHE A 424 -5.95 -23.98 -10.77
N ALA A 425 -6.76 -24.19 -9.74
CA ALA A 425 -8.21 -24.27 -9.86
C ALA A 425 -8.81 -22.95 -10.38
N LYS A 426 -8.41 -21.81 -9.81
CA LYS A 426 -8.90 -20.48 -10.22
C LYS A 426 -8.51 -20.12 -11.65
N LYS A 427 -7.29 -20.48 -12.07
CA LYS A 427 -6.77 -20.20 -13.42
C LYS A 427 -7.08 -21.27 -14.48
N GLY A 428 -7.77 -22.37 -14.12
CA GLY A 428 -8.04 -23.45 -15.07
C GLY A 428 -6.79 -24.24 -15.49
N LEU A 429 -5.87 -24.49 -14.56
CA LEU A 429 -4.57 -25.15 -14.81
C LEU A 429 -4.43 -26.52 -14.10
N LEU A 430 -5.52 -27.08 -13.55
CA LEU A 430 -5.50 -28.33 -12.76
C LEU A 430 -5.01 -29.57 -13.54
N GLY A 431 -5.00 -29.52 -14.88
CA GLY A 431 -4.58 -30.62 -15.76
C GLY A 431 -3.12 -30.57 -16.22
N GLY A 432 -2.29 -29.71 -15.63
CA GLY A 432 -0.91 -29.50 -16.12
C GLY A 432 -0.85 -28.81 -17.48
N ARG A 433 -1.96 -28.20 -17.90
CA ARG A 433 -2.06 -27.41 -19.12
C ARG A 433 -1.19 -26.16 -19.00
N THR A 434 -0.47 -25.86 -20.07
CA THR A 434 0.32 -24.65 -20.21
C THR A 434 -0.61 -23.48 -20.52
N SER A 435 -0.48 -22.36 -19.79
CA SER A 435 -1.21 -21.14 -20.10
C SER A 435 -0.86 -20.63 -21.50
N GLU A 436 -1.84 -20.07 -22.23
CA GLU A 436 -1.65 -19.49 -23.57
C GLU A 436 -0.57 -18.39 -23.60
N ASN A 437 -0.37 -17.69 -22.47
CA ASN A 437 0.62 -16.63 -22.29
C ASN A 437 2.09 -17.08 -22.23
N GLN A 438 2.41 -18.39 -22.35
CA GLN A 438 3.80 -18.85 -22.40
C GLN A 438 4.61 -18.24 -23.57
N GLN A 439 3.93 -17.74 -24.60
CA GLN A 439 4.55 -17.08 -25.76
C GLN A 439 5.24 -15.74 -25.41
N GLN A 440 4.90 -15.10 -24.28
CA GLN A 440 5.51 -13.82 -23.86
C GLN A 440 6.90 -13.98 -23.19
N TYR A 441 7.34 -15.20 -22.90
CA TYR A 441 8.58 -15.45 -22.17
C TYR A 441 9.64 -16.11 -23.09
N SER A 442 10.86 -15.55 -23.12
CA SER A 442 11.97 -16.16 -23.88
C SER A 442 12.23 -17.60 -23.43
N SER A 443 12.42 -18.45 -24.45
CA SER A 443 12.80 -19.87 -24.39
C SER A 443 14.11 -20.14 -23.66
N ASP A 444 14.91 -19.11 -23.34
CA ASP A 444 16.19 -19.27 -22.65
C ASP A 444 15.95 -19.83 -21.24
N SER A 445 16.14 -21.14 -21.14
CA SER A 445 15.98 -21.94 -19.93
C SER A 445 17.29 -21.90 -19.14
N GLU A 446 17.31 -21.10 -18.08
CA GLU A 446 18.17 -21.39 -16.94
C GLU A 446 17.69 -22.73 -16.35
N ASP A 447 18.44 -23.80 -16.60
CA ASP A 447 18.21 -25.08 -15.95
C ASP A 447 18.43 -24.87 -14.43
N SER A 448 17.34 -24.95 -13.68
CA SER A 448 17.36 -24.79 -12.22
C SER A 448 17.54 -26.12 -11.50
N ASP A 449 17.73 -27.21 -12.25
CA ASP A 449 17.89 -28.55 -11.71
C ASP A 449 19.35 -28.71 -11.28
N THR A 450 19.55 -28.65 -9.97
CA THR A 450 20.81 -29.04 -9.34
C THR A 450 21.03 -30.54 -9.54
N GLU A 451 22.28 -30.99 -9.56
CA GLU A 451 22.60 -32.41 -9.68
C GLU A 451 21.95 -33.23 -8.55
N GLU A 452 21.89 -32.67 -7.33
CA GLU A 452 21.16 -33.26 -6.19
C GLU A 452 19.65 -33.42 -6.46
N TYR A 453 19.03 -32.48 -7.17
CA TYR A 453 17.60 -32.57 -7.53
C TYR A 453 17.35 -33.69 -8.54
N LYS A 454 18.25 -33.86 -9.51
CA LYS A 454 18.14 -34.91 -10.54
C LYS A 454 18.23 -36.30 -9.92
N GLU A 455 19.08 -36.49 -8.93
CA GLU A 455 19.21 -37.75 -8.18
C GLU A 455 17.95 -38.07 -7.35
N LEU A 456 17.37 -37.06 -6.69
CA LEU A 456 16.21 -37.23 -5.81
C LEU A 456 14.87 -37.13 -6.53
N LEU A 457 14.84 -36.78 -7.81
CA LEU A 457 13.63 -36.56 -8.61
C LEU A 457 12.63 -37.71 -8.47
N HIS A 458 13.12 -38.95 -8.47
CA HIS A 458 12.29 -40.16 -8.37
C HIS A 458 11.60 -40.34 -7.01
N GLY A 459 12.12 -39.73 -5.94
CA GLY A 459 11.57 -39.83 -4.58
C GLY A 459 10.80 -38.61 -4.09
N ILE A 460 10.67 -37.56 -4.91
CA ILE A 460 9.94 -36.35 -4.55
C ILE A 460 8.44 -36.55 -4.84
N ASN A 461 7.62 -36.36 -3.82
CA ASN A 461 6.17 -36.36 -3.97
C ASN A 461 5.72 -34.98 -4.52
N PRO A 462 5.15 -34.89 -5.74
CA PRO A 462 4.74 -33.61 -6.33
C PRO A 462 3.65 -32.89 -5.54
N VAL A 463 2.83 -33.62 -4.77
CA VAL A 463 1.75 -33.04 -3.96
C VAL A 463 2.31 -32.24 -2.80
N ILE A 464 3.30 -32.80 -2.10
CA ILE A 464 3.88 -32.20 -0.90
C ILE A 464 5.09 -31.32 -1.26
N GLY A 465 5.73 -31.55 -2.41
CA GLY A 465 6.93 -30.83 -2.84
C GLY A 465 8.18 -31.19 -2.02
N CYS A 466 8.17 -32.33 -1.32
CA CYS A 466 9.30 -32.84 -0.55
C CYS A 466 9.56 -34.33 -0.86
N TYR A 467 10.77 -34.77 -0.55
CA TYR A 467 11.17 -36.17 -0.60
C TYR A 467 10.46 -36.94 0.52
N GLU A 468 9.67 -37.95 0.14
CA GLU A 468 9.14 -38.94 1.08
C GLU A 468 9.99 -40.22 0.95
N PRO A 469 10.55 -40.75 2.06
CA PRO A 469 11.15 -42.08 1.99
C PRO A 469 10.08 -43.09 1.56
N PRO A 470 10.46 -44.13 0.80
CA PRO A 470 9.52 -45.13 0.31
C PRO A 470 8.74 -45.72 1.48
N LYS A 471 7.40 -45.59 1.43
CA LYS A 471 6.51 -46.16 2.43
C LYS A 471 6.60 -47.68 2.34
N LYS A 472 6.59 -48.36 3.50
CA LYS A 472 6.49 -49.83 3.53
C LYS A 472 5.21 -50.24 2.81
N ASN A 473 5.27 -51.31 2.00
CA ASN A 473 4.08 -51.74 1.27
C ASN A 473 3.00 -52.16 2.27
N PRO A 474 1.77 -51.60 2.20
CA PRO A 474 0.68 -51.99 3.10
C PRO A 474 0.31 -53.47 3.02
N PHE A 475 0.68 -54.11 1.90
CA PHE A 475 0.43 -55.50 1.58
C PHE A 475 1.57 -56.45 1.97
N GLU A 476 2.66 -55.94 2.56
CA GLU A 476 3.72 -56.78 3.13
C GLU A 476 3.17 -57.56 4.34
N GLY A 477 3.18 -58.89 4.24
CA GLY A 477 2.67 -59.78 5.29
C GLY A 477 1.22 -60.23 5.14
N MET A 478 0.48 -59.77 4.13
CA MET A 478 -0.87 -60.27 3.80
C MET A 478 -0.81 -61.41 2.78
N SER A 479 -1.64 -62.44 2.98
CA SER A 479 -1.90 -63.50 1.98
C SER A 479 -2.70 -62.96 0.79
N GLU A 480 -2.64 -63.63 -0.37
CA GLU A 480 -3.38 -63.19 -1.57
C GLU A 480 -4.90 -63.10 -1.32
N GLU A 481 -5.48 -64.07 -0.60
CA GLU A 481 -6.90 -64.05 -0.22
C GLU A 481 -7.27 -62.82 0.62
N GLN A 482 -6.40 -62.39 1.53
CA GLN A 482 -6.63 -61.18 2.33
C GLN A 482 -6.56 -59.90 1.49
N LYS A 483 -5.68 -59.87 0.47
CA LYS A 483 -5.60 -58.74 -0.45
C LYS A 483 -6.86 -58.62 -1.30
N GLU A 484 -7.38 -59.75 -1.79
CA GLU A 484 -8.62 -59.80 -2.55
C GLU A 484 -9.82 -59.36 -1.71
N TYR A 485 -9.91 -59.84 -0.46
CA TYR A 485 -10.98 -59.46 0.45
C TYR A 485 -11.01 -57.95 0.75
N GLU A 486 -9.85 -57.35 1.06
CA GLU A 486 -9.78 -55.90 1.30
C GLU A 486 -10.02 -55.09 0.01
N ALA A 487 -9.64 -55.60 -1.16
CA ALA A 487 -9.93 -54.97 -2.45
C ALA A 487 -11.44 -54.97 -2.76
N GLU A 488 -12.14 -56.09 -2.53
CA GLU A 488 -13.58 -56.21 -2.72
C GLU A 488 -14.34 -55.28 -1.75
N LYS A 489 -13.89 -55.23 -0.49
CA LYS A 489 -14.43 -54.32 0.51
C LYS A 489 -14.24 -52.85 0.13
N LEU A 490 -13.07 -52.47 -0.39
CA LEU A 490 -12.81 -51.11 -0.87
C LEU A 490 -13.71 -50.76 -2.07
N ALA A 491 -13.88 -51.70 -3.02
CA ALA A 491 -14.75 -51.50 -4.17
C ALA A 491 -16.21 -51.30 -3.75
N ASN A 492 -16.70 -52.11 -2.80
CA ASN A 492 -18.05 -51.97 -2.23
C ASN A 492 -18.23 -50.63 -1.51
N LEU A 493 -17.21 -50.15 -0.78
CA LEU A 493 -17.26 -48.84 -0.12
C LEU A 493 -17.31 -47.68 -1.14
N ILE A 494 -16.52 -47.75 -2.21
CA ILE A 494 -16.52 -46.74 -3.28
C ILE A 494 -17.90 -46.71 -3.99
N ASP A 495 -18.46 -47.88 -4.31
CA ASP A 495 -19.79 -48.01 -4.92
C ASP A 495 -20.90 -47.47 -4.00
N GLN A 496 -20.82 -47.72 -2.68
CA GLN A 496 -21.74 -47.13 -1.71
C GLN A 496 -21.65 -45.60 -1.68
N LEU A 497 -20.45 -45.03 -1.71
CA LEU A 497 -20.25 -43.58 -1.70
C LEU A 497 -20.73 -42.92 -3.00
N ASP A 498 -20.56 -43.58 -4.15
CA ASP A 498 -21.05 -43.11 -5.45
C ASP A 498 -22.59 -43.15 -5.51
N LYS A 499 -23.21 -44.24 -5.05
CA LYS A 499 -24.68 -44.37 -4.95
C LYS A 499 -25.32 -43.37 -3.99
N GLN A 500 -24.62 -43.02 -2.91
CA GLN A 500 -25.04 -41.96 -1.98
C GLN A 500 -24.81 -40.55 -2.54
N GLY A 501 -24.13 -40.43 -3.69
CA GLY A 501 -23.84 -39.15 -4.34
C GLY A 501 -22.78 -38.32 -3.61
N ILE A 502 -22.03 -38.91 -2.68
CA ILE A 502 -21.00 -38.24 -1.88
C ILE A 502 -19.74 -38.01 -2.72
N ILE A 503 -19.39 -38.97 -3.57
CA ILE A 503 -18.30 -38.86 -4.54
C ILE A 503 -18.86 -38.91 -5.96
N LYS A 504 -18.25 -38.18 -6.88
CA LYS A 504 -18.52 -38.31 -8.32
C LYS A 504 -17.19 -38.24 -9.07
N PRO A 505 -16.93 -39.15 -10.03
CA PRO A 505 -15.77 -39.05 -10.89
C PRO A 505 -15.84 -37.74 -11.69
N CYS A 506 -14.70 -37.09 -11.90
CA CYS A 506 -14.62 -35.84 -12.64
C CYS A 506 -13.52 -35.88 -13.70
N LYS A 507 -13.73 -35.14 -14.80
CA LYS A 507 -12.74 -34.87 -15.84
C LYS A 507 -12.44 -33.37 -15.88
N ILE A 508 -11.31 -33.00 -16.45
CA ILE A 508 -10.91 -31.60 -16.59
C ILE A 508 -11.33 -31.15 -18.00
N ASN A 509 -12.20 -30.15 -18.09
CA ASN A 509 -12.67 -29.65 -19.39
C ASN A 509 -11.61 -28.80 -20.11
N GLU A 510 -11.95 -28.31 -21.31
CA GLU A 510 -11.07 -27.42 -22.08
C GLU A 510 -10.76 -26.09 -21.38
N GLU A 511 -11.58 -25.66 -20.42
CA GLU A 511 -11.35 -24.49 -19.57
C GLU A 511 -10.55 -24.81 -18.30
N GLY A 512 -10.11 -26.05 -18.11
CA GLY A 512 -9.31 -26.48 -16.96
C GLY A 512 -10.06 -26.63 -15.63
N LYS A 513 -11.39 -26.71 -15.67
CA LYS A 513 -12.26 -26.91 -14.51
C LYS A 513 -12.74 -28.37 -14.40
N PRO A 514 -12.95 -28.88 -13.17
CA PRO A 514 -13.48 -30.22 -12.95
C PRO A 514 -14.98 -30.27 -13.31
N ILE A 515 -15.36 -31.18 -14.21
CA ILE A 515 -16.74 -31.48 -14.60
C ILE A 515 -17.05 -32.93 -14.23
N PRO A 516 -18.23 -33.22 -13.65
CA PRO A 516 -18.63 -34.60 -13.36
C PRO A 516 -18.71 -35.44 -14.63
N VAL A 517 -18.24 -36.68 -14.53
CA VAL A 517 -18.29 -37.67 -15.59
C VAL A 517 -19.48 -38.59 -15.34
N ASN A 518 -20.29 -38.82 -16.35
CA ASN A 518 -21.46 -39.71 -16.24
C ASN A 518 -21.07 -41.19 -16.41
N HIS A 519 -19.99 -41.48 -17.14
CA HIS A 519 -19.54 -42.85 -17.40
C HIS A 519 -18.01 -42.98 -17.35
N VAL A 520 -17.49 -43.97 -16.60
CA VAL A 520 -16.05 -44.19 -16.34
C VAL A 520 -15.20 -44.30 -17.62
N LEU A 521 -15.79 -44.72 -18.75
CA LEU A 521 -15.12 -44.79 -20.05
C LEU A 521 -14.67 -43.41 -20.58
N GLU A 522 -15.33 -42.32 -20.21
CA GLU A 522 -14.91 -40.97 -20.59
C GLU A 522 -13.57 -40.56 -19.95
N LEU A 523 -13.16 -41.21 -18.86
CA LEU A 523 -11.85 -40.99 -18.23
C LEU A 523 -10.69 -41.65 -19.00
N GLN A 524 -10.99 -42.66 -19.84
CA GLN A 524 -9.98 -43.42 -20.58
C GLN A 524 -9.58 -42.75 -21.90
N SER A 525 -10.46 -41.91 -22.46
CA SER A 525 -10.22 -41.22 -23.74
C SER A 525 -9.15 -40.13 -23.67
N GLU A 526 -8.90 -39.53 -22.50
CA GLU A 526 -8.01 -38.36 -22.34
C GLU A 526 -6.62 -38.69 -21.77
N ILE A 527 -6.33 -39.96 -21.46
CA ILE A 527 -4.99 -40.36 -20.98
C ILE A 527 -3.98 -40.12 -22.14
N PRO A 528 -2.98 -39.21 -21.98
CA PRO A 528 -1.98 -38.98 -23.02
C PRO A 528 -1.29 -40.30 -23.38
N GLU A 529 -1.02 -40.53 -24.67
CA GLU A 529 -0.43 -41.80 -25.15
C GLU A 529 0.87 -42.19 -24.40
N GLN A 530 1.62 -41.20 -23.89
CA GLN A 530 2.83 -41.39 -23.07
C GLN A 530 2.59 -42.14 -21.74
N GLN A 531 1.38 -42.11 -21.17
CA GLN A 531 1.04 -42.88 -19.96
C GLN A 531 0.48 -44.28 -20.26
N ARG A 532 0.10 -44.57 -21.52
CA ARG A 532 -0.35 -45.91 -21.91
C ARG A 532 0.80 -46.93 -21.93
N ASP A 533 2.03 -46.47 -22.20
CA ASP A 533 3.21 -47.34 -22.28
C ASP A 533 3.72 -47.80 -20.91
N PHE A 534 3.48 -47.04 -19.83
CA PHE A 534 3.84 -47.47 -18.47
C PHE A 534 2.97 -48.64 -17.96
N LYS A 535 1.72 -48.78 -18.45
CA LYS A 535 0.84 -49.90 -18.09
C LYS A 535 1.12 -51.20 -18.85
N LYS A 536 1.98 -51.20 -19.87
CA LYS A 536 2.32 -52.41 -20.65
C LYS A 536 3.58 -53.14 -20.16
N LYS A 537 4.24 -52.66 -19.09
CA LYS A 537 5.48 -53.27 -18.55
C LYS A 537 5.43 -53.68 -17.07
N THR A 538 4.24 -53.81 -16.51
CA THR A 538 3.94 -54.62 -15.31
C THR A 538 2.79 -55.52 -15.67
#